data_AF-A0A2G5WT85-F1
#
_entry.id   AF-A0A2G5WT85-F1
#
_cell.length_a   1.000
_cell.length_b   1.000
_cell.length_c   1.000
_cell.angle_alpha   90.00
_cell.angle_beta   90.00
_cell.angle_gamma   90.00
#
_symmetry.space_group_name_H-M   'P 1'
#
loop_
_entity.id
_entity.type
_entity.pdbx_description
1 polymer ?
#
loop_
_entity_poly.entity_id
_entity_poly.type
_entity_poly.pdbx_seq_one_letter_code
_entity_poly.pdbx_strand_id
1 'polypeptide(L)'
;MDLVSPRLKLIRTEMDYTQDQMAEIIGISKKTLVQLEKGRQEIGWATAVVVCALFRESALLRSVMGDDPIELAERLYMKKFIQEKQQRVRLLIGGRRSDNGSNINCNSIRRVDIIVL
;
A
#
# COMPACT_ATOMS: atom_id res chain seq x y z
N MET A 1 -1.51 4.68 0.56
CA MET A 1 -0.70 3.86 1.50
C MET A 1 -0.81 4.49 2.90
N ASP A 2 -2.00 5.00 3.20
CA ASP A 2 -2.17 6.06 4.21
C ASP A 2 -2.25 5.44 5.61
N LEU A 3 -2.35 4.12 5.65
CA LEU A 3 -2.20 3.32 6.84
C LEU A 3 -0.73 3.23 7.28
N VAL A 4 0.24 3.18 6.37
CA VAL A 4 1.67 2.96 6.69
C VAL A 4 2.38 4.27 7.04
N SER A 5 2.18 5.32 6.23
CA SER A 5 2.88 6.62 6.39
C SER A 5 2.83 7.18 7.83
N PRO A 6 1.67 7.25 8.50
CA PRO A 6 1.58 7.79 9.87
C PRO A 6 2.24 6.91 10.93
N ARG A 7 2.45 5.62 10.64
CA ARG A 7 3.04 4.66 11.59
C ARG A 7 4.53 4.47 11.43
N LEU A 8 5.16 5.00 10.38
CA LEU A 8 6.62 4.90 10.17
C LEU A 8 7.41 5.24 11.44
N LYS A 9 7.07 6.36 12.09
CA LYS A 9 7.74 6.77 13.33
C LYS A 9 7.50 5.79 14.48
N LEU A 10 6.30 5.23 14.59
CA LEU A 10 5.93 4.30 15.65
C LEU A 10 6.63 2.94 15.47
N ILE A 11 6.66 2.42 14.25
CA ILE A 11 7.40 1.20 13.89
C ILE A 11 8.88 1.40 14.19
N ARG A 12 9.44 2.56 13.83
CA ARG A 12 10.83 2.87 14.12
C ARG A 12 11.15 2.80 15.62
N THR A 13 10.27 3.36 16.46
CA THR A 13 10.46 3.34 17.92
C THR A 13 10.21 1.96 18.53
N GLU A 14 9.31 1.16 17.97
CA GLU A 14 9.07 -0.23 18.39
C GLU A 14 10.32 -1.09 18.16
N MET A 15 11.02 -0.86 17.05
CA MET A 15 12.24 -1.58 16.69
C MET A 15 13.52 -0.99 17.30
N ASP A 16 13.41 0.08 18.11
CA ASP A 16 14.52 0.83 18.69
C ASP A 16 15.56 1.33 17.65
N TYR A 17 15.08 1.80 16.49
CA TYR A 17 15.95 2.30 15.43
C TYR A 17 16.08 3.82 15.46
N THR A 18 17.30 4.30 15.21
CA THR A 18 17.54 5.69 14.82
C THR A 18 16.98 5.97 13.42
N GLN A 19 16.79 7.24 13.07
CA GLN A 19 16.37 7.62 11.72
C GLN A 19 17.40 7.18 10.65
N ASP A 20 18.69 7.17 11.00
CA ASP A 20 19.73 6.74 10.07
C ASP A 20 19.65 5.23 9.80
N GLN A 21 19.56 4.42 10.87
CA GLN A 21 19.41 2.96 10.74
C GLN A 21 18.16 2.56 9.96
N MET A 22 17.01 3.17 10.26
CA MET A 22 15.78 2.83 9.56
C MET A 22 15.82 3.26 8.08
N ALA A 23 16.41 4.42 7.78
CA ALA A 23 16.56 4.90 6.42
C ALA A 23 17.45 3.95 5.60
N GLU A 24 18.54 3.46 6.19
CA GLU A 24 19.42 2.45 5.60
C GLU A 24 18.68 1.12 5.36
N ILE A 25 17.97 0.60 6.37
CA ILE A 25 17.21 -0.66 6.28
C ILE A 25 16.14 -0.61 5.18
N ILE A 26 15.39 0.50 5.07
CA ILE A 26 14.32 0.65 4.07
C ILE A 26 14.88 1.01 2.68
N GLY A 27 16.14 1.45 2.59
CA GLY A 27 16.77 1.86 1.34
C GLY A 27 16.31 3.23 0.84
N ILE A 28 16.11 4.20 1.74
CA ILE A 28 15.76 5.59 1.42
C ILE A 28 16.74 6.57 2.07
N SER A 29 16.76 7.82 1.61
CA SER A 29 17.56 8.84 2.31
C SER A 29 16.95 9.18 3.68
N LYS A 30 17.79 9.54 4.66
CA LYS A 30 17.33 10.08 5.96
C LYS A 30 16.36 11.25 5.77
N LYS A 31 16.67 12.16 4.82
CA LYS A 31 15.80 13.29 4.49
C LYS A 31 14.41 12.82 4.08
N THR A 32 14.34 11.79 3.22
CA THR A 32 13.08 11.17 2.79
C THR A 32 12.32 10.62 4.00
N LEU A 33 12.97 9.82 4.85
CA LEU A 33 12.34 9.29 6.07
C LEU A 33 11.77 10.40 6.96
N VAL A 34 12.54 11.46 7.20
CA VAL A 34 12.10 12.61 8.01
C VAL A 34 10.90 13.33 7.39
N GLN A 35 10.84 13.49 6.07
CA GLN A 35 9.66 14.09 5.41
C GLN A 35 8.42 13.20 5.54
N LEU A 36 8.59 11.88 5.41
CA LEU A 36 7.52 10.90 5.59
C LEU A 36 6.99 10.92 7.03
N GLU A 37 7.86 10.88 8.03
CA GLU A 37 7.46 10.93 9.45
C GLU A 37 6.77 12.24 9.85
N LYS A 38 7.09 13.35 9.17
CA LYS A 38 6.45 14.65 9.38
C LYS A 38 5.12 14.80 8.62
N GLY A 39 4.73 13.82 7.81
CA GLY A 39 3.54 13.91 6.96
C GLY A 39 3.66 14.96 5.84
N ARG A 40 4.87 15.38 5.50
CA ARG A 40 5.11 16.37 4.42
C ARG A 40 5.22 15.72 3.04
N GLN A 41 5.37 14.40 3.01
CA GLN A 41 5.42 13.60 1.80
C GLN A 41 4.65 12.30 2.05
N GLU A 42 3.94 11.82 1.04
CA GLU A 42 3.36 10.48 1.07
C GLU A 42 4.42 9.40 0.80
N ILE A 43 4.23 8.23 1.41
CA ILE A 43 5.07 7.07 1.15
C ILE A 43 4.75 6.51 -0.24
N GLY A 44 5.80 6.31 -1.04
CA GLY A 44 5.67 5.63 -2.33
C GLY A 44 5.31 4.16 -2.13
N TRP A 45 4.61 3.58 -3.11
CA TRP A 45 4.18 2.18 -3.09
C TRP A 45 5.33 1.22 -2.76
N ALA A 46 6.45 1.31 -3.50
CA ALA A 46 7.59 0.41 -3.32
C ALA A 46 8.17 0.48 -1.90
N THR A 47 8.39 1.70 -1.38
CA THR A 47 8.88 1.91 -0.01
C THR A 47 7.92 1.33 1.02
N ALA A 48 6.62 1.48 0.79
CA ALA A 48 5.63 0.97 1.72
C ALA A 48 5.51 -0.56 1.69
N VAL A 49 5.70 -1.20 0.53
CA VAL A 49 5.86 -2.66 0.45
C VAL A 49 7.09 -3.13 1.20
N VAL A 50 8.23 -2.44 1.05
CA VAL A 50 9.46 -2.74 1.80
C VAL A 50 9.20 -2.66 3.31
N VAL A 51 8.51 -1.62 3.77
CA VAL A 51 8.10 -1.48 5.19
C VAL A 51 7.21 -2.65 5.61
N CYS A 52 6.18 -3.00 4.84
CA CYS A 52 5.33 -4.14 5.15
C CYS A 52 6.09 -5.47 5.19
N ALA A 53 7.08 -5.66 4.31
CA ALA A 53 7.85 -6.89 4.22
C ALA A 53 8.84 -7.03 5.38
N LEU A 54 9.59 -5.97 5.69
CA LEU A 54 10.64 -5.98 6.71
C LEU A 54 10.07 -5.93 8.13
N PHE A 55 8.92 -5.27 8.33
CA PHE A 55 8.31 -5.07 9.65
C PHE A 55 7.02 -5.86 9.83
N ARG A 56 6.87 -6.97 9.11
CA ARG A 56 5.63 -7.77 9.14
C ARG A 56 5.30 -8.33 10.52
N GLU A 57 6.27 -8.42 11.42
CA GLU A 57 6.09 -8.91 12.80
C GLU A 57 5.78 -7.79 13.80
N SER A 58 5.85 -6.52 13.39
CA SER A 58 5.47 -5.38 14.22
C SER A 58 4.02 -5.54 14.69
N ALA A 59 3.83 -5.55 16.01
CA ALA A 59 2.51 -5.66 16.61
C ALA A 59 1.66 -4.43 16.26
N LEU A 60 2.30 -3.25 16.18
CA LEU A 60 1.64 -2.02 15.76
C LEU A 60 1.16 -2.12 14.31
N LEU A 61 2.01 -2.59 13.39
CA LEU A 61 1.65 -2.71 11.99
C LEU A 61 0.53 -3.72 11.79
N ARG A 62 0.59 -4.89 12.44
CA ARG A 62 -0.47 -5.91 12.42
C ARG A 62 -1.78 -5.41 13.03
N SER A 63 -1.74 -4.73 14.17
CA SER A 63 -2.96 -4.22 14.84
C SER A 63 -3.75 -3.24 13.97
N VAL A 64 -3.03 -2.42 13.20
CA VAL A 64 -3.62 -1.41 12.31
C VAL A 64 -4.17 -2.05 11.05
N MET A 65 -3.44 -3.03 10.51
CA MET A 65 -3.79 -3.67 9.25
C MET A 65 -4.86 -4.76 9.42
N GLY A 66 -4.99 -5.34 10.62
CA GLY A 66 -5.96 -6.38 10.93
C GLY A 66 -5.65 -7.75 10.31
N ASP A 67 -4.54 -7.84 9.56
CA ASP A 67 -4.10 -9.02 8.82
C ASP A 67 -2.58 -8.93 8.56
N ASP A 68 -1.98 -9.90 7.85
CA ASP A 68 -0.57 -9.82 7.45
C ASP A 68 -0.29 -8.55 6.61
N PRO A 69 0.69 -7.72 7.02
CA PRO A 69 0.95 -6.44 6.38
C PRO A 69 1.25 -6.50 4.89
N ILE A 70 1.92 -7.56 4.43
CA ILE A 70 2.28 -7.68 3.02
C ILE A 70 1.08 -8.09 2.18
N GLU A 71 0.29 -9.03 2.68
CA GLU A 71 -0.91 -9.49 1.98
C GLU A 71 -1.93 -8.36 1.83
N LEU A 72 -2.11 -7.55 2.89
CA LEU A 72 -2.97 -6.38 2.80
C LEU A 72 -2.43 -5.35 1.80
N ALA A 73 -1.12 -5.07 1.82
CA ALA A 73 -0.51 -4.13 0.88
C ALA A 73 -0.76 -4.58 -0.57
N GLU A 74 -0.54 -5.86 -0.87
CA GLU A 74 -0.82 -6.45 -2.19
C GLU A 74 -2.30 -6.28 -2.58
N ARG A 75 -3.23 -6.67 -1.69
CA ARG A 75 -4.68 -6.56 -1.97
C ARG A 75 -5.12 -5.12 -2.23
N LEU A 76 -4.64 -4.17 -1.42
CA LEU A 76 -5.00 -2.75 -1.57
C LEU A 76 -4.48 -2.18 -2.89
N TYR A 77 -3.25 -2.52 -3.28
CA TYR A 77 -2.68 -2.09 -4.55
C TYR A 77 -3.43 -2.70 -5.73
N MET A 78 -3.71 -4.00 -5.69
CA MET A 78 -4.50 -4.69 -6.71
C MET A 78 -5.87 -4.05 -6.89
N LYS A 79 -6.58 -3.80 -5.78
CA LYS A 79 -7.89 -3.13 -5.81
C LYS A 79 -7.80 -1.75 -6.47
N LYS A 80 -6.79 -0.93 -6.09
CA LYS A 80 -6.60 0.41 -6.66
C LYS A 80 -6.26 0.35 -8.16
N PHE A 81 -5.35 -0.54 -8.57
CA PHE A 81 -4.95 -0.70 -9.96
C PHE A 81 -6.13 -1.10 -10.86
N ILE A 82 -6.94 -2.05 -10.41
CA ILE A 82 -8.15 -2.48 -11.13
C ILE A 82 -9.16 -1.33 -11.24
N GLN A 83 -9.39 -0.58 -10.16
CA GLN A 83 -10.31 0.57 -10.16
C GLN A 83 -9.88 1.64 -11.17
N GLU A 84 -8.59 1.99 -11.23
CA GLU A 84 -8.06 2.98 -12.16
C GLU A 84 -8.22 2.53 -13.62
N LYS A 85 -7.93 1.26 -13.92
CA LYS A 85 -8.15 0.67 -15.26
C LYS A 85 -9.65 0.67 -15.63
N GLN A 86 -10.53 0.26 -14.72
CA GLN A 86 -11.98 0.29 -14.94
C GLN A 86 -12.51 1.71 -15.17
N GLN A 87 -11.99 2.70 -14.43
CA GLN A 87 -12.39 4.10 -14.61
C GLN A 87 -11.95 4.64 -15.97
N ARG A 88 -10.74 4.30 -16.44
CA ARG A 88 -10.28 4.64 -17.79
C ARG A 88 -11.16 4.01 -18.86
N VAL A 89 -11.48 2.73 -18.73
CA VAL A 89 -12.39 2.03 -19.64
C VAL A 89 -13.79 2.67 -19.63
N ARG A 90 -14.32 3.00 -18.45
CA ARG A 90 -15.62 3.69 -18.31
C ARG A 90 -15.65 5.07 -18.95
N LEU A 91 -14.53 5.80 -18.90
CA LEU A 91 -14.38 7.10 -19.57
C LEU A 91 -14.29 6.95 -21.09
N LEU A 92 -13.64 5.89 -21.58
CA LEU A 92 -13.51 5.60 -23.02
C LEU A 92 -14.81 5.11 -23.65
N ILE A 93 -15.63 4.34 -22.94
CA ILE A 93 -16.85 3.73 -23.51
C ILE A 93 -18.04 4.70 -23.55
N GLY A 94 -18.01 5.82 -22.82
CA GLY A 94 -19.06 6.84 -22.84
C GLY A 94 -20.37 6.35 -22.20
N GLY A 95 -20.93 7.15 -21.29
CA GLY A 95 -22.05 6.74 -20.45
C GLY A 95 -23.26 6.16 -21.19
N ARG A 96 -23.56 4.89 -20.94
CA ARG A 96 -24.94 4.44 -20.74
C ARG A 96 -25.01 3.68 -19.42
N ARG A 97 -25.64 4.30 -18.42
CA ARG A 97 -26.16 3.57 -17.26
C ARG A 97 -27.14 2.53 -17.78
N SER A 98 -26.86 1.27 -17.48
CA SER A 98 -27.91 0.41 -16.98
C SER A 98 -27.37 -0.21 -15.71
N ASP A 99 -27.99 0.16 -14.60
CA ASP A 99 -27.74 -0.40 -13.29
C ASP A 99 -28.07 -1.89 -13.34
N ASN A 100 -27.04 -2.71 -13.41
CA ASN A 100 -27.04 -4.06 -12.87
C ASN A 100 -25.61 -4.30 -12.41
N GLY A 101 -25.39 -4.03 -11.13
CA GLY A 101 -24.14 -4.25 -10.46
C GLY A 101 -23.78 -5.73 -10.53
N SER A 102 -23.00 -6.10 -11.55
CA SER A 102 -22.12 -7.26 -11.48
C SER A 102 -21.20 -6.99 -10.30
N ASN A 103 -21.53 -7.57 -9.15
CA ASN A 103 -20.68 -7.60 -7.99
C ASN A 103 -19.42 -8.37 -8.41
N ILE A 104 -18.43 -7.67 -8.96
CA ILE A 104 -17.13 -8.24 -9.29
C ILE A 104 -16.53 -8.62 -7.94
N ASN A 105 -16.63 -9.90 -7.61
CA ASN A 105 -16.01 -10.45 -6.42
C ASN A 105 -14.50 -10.36 -6.62
N CYS A 106 -13.91 -9.29 -6.08
CA CYS A 106 -12.48 -8.99 -6.16
C CYS A 106 -11.61 -10.11 -5.53
N ASN A 107 -12.22 -11.03 -4.77
CA ASN A 107 -11.53 -12.19 -4.18
C ASN A 107 -11.19 -13.29 -5.21
N SER A 108 -11.66 -13.20 -6.46
CA SER A 108 -11.42 -14.23 -7.48
C SER A 108 -10.30 -13.89 -8.49
N ILE A 109 -9.63 -12.74 -8.34
CA ILE A 109 -8.59 -12.30 -9.29
C ILE A 109 -7.27 -12.95 -8.87
N ARG A 110 -6.78 -13.88 -9.71
CA ARG A 110 -5.52 -14.58 -9.47
C ARG A 110 -4.36 -13.79 -10.07
N ARG A 111 -3.17 -14.01 -9.51
CA ARG A 111 -1.88 -13.41 -9.94
C ARG A 111 -1.63 -13.49 -11.46
N VAL A 112 -2.23 -14.47 -12.14
CA VAL A 112 -2.12 -14.72 -13.58
C VAL A 112 -3.00 -13.81 -14.45
N ASP A 113 -4.09 -13.27 -13.89
CA ASP A 113 -5.06 -12.45 -14.64
C ASP A 113 -4.52 -11.06 -15.00
N ILE A 114 -3.35 -10.69 -14.47
CA ILE A 114 -2.69 -9.39 -14.65
C ILE A 114 -1.77 -9.38 -15.88
N ILE A 115 -1.28 -10.53 -16.34
CA ILE A 115 -0.34 -10.59 -17.49
C ILE A 115 -1.07 -10.31 -18.83
N VAL A 116 -2.40 -10.34 -18.85
CA VAL A 116 -3.21 -10.27 -20.09
C VAL A 116 -3.99 -8.94 -20.23
N LEU A 117 -3.70 -7.89 -19.44
CA LEU A 117 -4.40 -6.58 -19.48
C LEU A 117 -3.52 -5.33 -19.63
#